data_AF-A0A2E9M3G9-F1
#
_entry.id   AF-A0A2E9M3G9-F1
#
_cell.length_a   1.000
_cell.length_b   1.000
_cell.length_c   1.000
_cell.angle_alpha   90.00
_cell.angle_beta   90.00
_cell.angle_gamma   90.00
#
_symmetry.space_group_name_H-M   'P 1'
#
loop_
_entity.id
_entity.type
_entity.pdbx_description
1 polymer ?
#
loop_
_entity_poly.entity_id
_entity_poly.type
_entity_poly.pdbx_seq_one_letter_code
_entity_poly.pdbx_strand_id
1 'polypeptide(L)'
;GYPLLAGLASVFPAIFLTSMVALWISQGPSVPMGAAGPMILGGASVGVYAIIAMWSLPNFGIFLGSMIAWLLAVILWSIPCFKFVKWRQEVSKINT
;
A
#
# COMPACT_ATOMS: atom_id res chain seq x y z
N GLY A 1 -6.96 -22.84 0.07
CA GLY A 1 -6.73 -21.48 0.59
C GLY A 1 -5.28 -21.10 0.36
N TYR A 2 -4.99 -19.82 0.13
CA TYR A 2 -3.61 -19.31 -0.02
C TYR A 2 -3.15 -18.63 1.27
N PRO A 3 -2.70 -19.38 2.30
CA PRO A 3 -2.33 -18.82 3.61
C PRO A 3 -1.23 -17.76 3.52
N LEU A 4 -0.30 -17.87 2.56
CA LEU A 4 0.71 -16.83 2.31
C LEU A 4 0.08 -15.50 1.93
N LEU A 5 -0.94 -15.52 1.07
CA LEU A 5 -1.68 -14.33 0.63
C LEU A 5 -2.51 -13.75 1.78
N ALA A 6 -3.21 -14.61 2.52
CA ALA A 6 -3.98 -14.20 3.68
C ALA A 6 -3.09 -13.57 4.76
N GLY A 7 -1.89 -14.10 4.98
CA GLY A 7 -0.88 -13.52 5.88
C GLY A 7 -0.37 -12.17 5.38
N LEU A 8 0.07 -12.09 4.12
CA LEU A 8 0.55 -10.83 3.52
C LEU A 8 -0.55 -9.75 3.47
N ALA A 9 -1.79 -10.11 3.16
CA ALA A 9 -2.89 -9.16 3.06
C ALA A 9 -3.44 -8.71 4.43
N SER A 10 -3.31 -9.52 5.48
CA SER A 10 -3.84 -9.19 6.82
C SER A 10 -2.83 -8.47 7.71
N VAL A 11 -1.55 -8.86 7.65
CA VAL A 11 -0.51 -8.33 8.54
C VAL A 11 -0.28 -6.84 8.30
N PHE A 12 -0.30 -6.39 7.05
CA PHE A 12 -0.03 -4.99 6.75
C PHE A 12 -1.13 -4.06 7.29
N PRO A 13 -2.42 -4.22 6.94
CA PRO A 13 -3.49 -3.43 7.55
C PRO A 13 -3.47 -3.47 9.08
N ALA A 14 -3.12 -4.61 9.68
CA ALA A 14 -2.98 -4.72 11.12
C ALA A 14 -1.86 -3.84 11.67
N ILE A 15 -0.64 -3.91 11.12
CA ILE A 15 0.50 -3.06 11.52
C ILE A 15 0.16 -1.58 11.33
N PHE A 16 -0.40 -1.23 10.17
CA PHE A 16 -0.82 0.14 9.86
C PHE A 16 -1.81 0.67 10.91
N LEU A 17 -2.84 -0.12 11.25
CA LEU A 17 -3.84 0.25 12.25
C LEU A 17 -3.21 0.41 13.64
N THR A 18 -2.37 -0.53 14.07
CA THR A 18 -1.70 -0.45 15.37
C THR A 18 -0.84 0.79 15.48
N SER A 19 -0.05 1.11 14.45
CA SER A 19 0.74 2.35 14.42
C SER A 19 -0.13 3.61 14.44
N MET A 20 -1.24 3.65 13.70
CA MET A 20 -2.16 4.79 13.72
C MET A 20 -2.80 5.01 15.09
N VAL A 21 -3.24 3.94 15.76
CA VAL A 21 -3.80 4.02 17.11
C VAL A 21 -2.73 4.46 18.12
N ALA A 22 -1.51 3.91 18.03
CA ALA A 22 -0.41 4.30 18.89
C ALA A 22 -0.03 5.79 18.72
N LEU A 23 0.03 6.27 17.47
CA LEU A 23 0.28 7.69 17.16
C LEU A 23 -0.85 8.57 17.66
N TRP A 24 -2.10 8.13 17.56
CA TRP A 24 -3.23 8.88 18.06
C TRP A 24 -3.18 9.05 19.59
N ILE A 25 -2.87 7.98 20.32
CA ILE A 25 -2.73 7.99 21.77
C ILE A 25 -1.56 8.90 22.20
N SER A 26 -0.45 8.88 21.46
CA SER A 26 0.78 9.60 21.86
C SER A 26 0.87 11.06 21.39
N GLN A 27 0.29 11.40 20.24
CA GLN A 27 0.47 12.70 19.60
C GLN A 27 -0.85 13.40 19.22
N GLY A 28 -1.99 12.80 19.56
CA GLY A 28 -3.31 13.35 19.24
C GLY A 28 -3.72 13.13 17.78
N PRO A 29 -4.90 13.64 17.36
CA PRO A 29 -5.54 13.27 16.10
C PRO A 29 -4.93 13.92 14.85
N SER A 30 -4.09 14.94 15.00
CA SER A 30 -3.50 15.68 13.87
C SER A 30 -2.48 14.86 13.09
N VAL A 31 -1.72 13.99 13.76
CA VAL A 31 -0.62 13.21 13.15
C VAL A 31 -1.13 12.02 12.32
N PRO A 32 -2.10 11.21 12.80
CA PRO A 32 -2.71 10.16 11.98
C PRO A 32 -3.39 10.69 10.73
N MET A 33 -4.04 11.86 10.80
CA MET A 33 -4.70 12.47 9.63
C MET A 33 -3.71 12.88 8.54
N GLY A 34 -2.55 13.43 8.90
CA GLY A 34 -1.50 13.78 7.94
C GLY A 34 -0.86 12.54 7.29
N ALA A 35 -0.80 11.42 8.00
CA ALA A 35 -0.23 10.17 7.52
C ALA A 35 -1.23 9.28 6.75
N ALA A 36 -2.54 9.45 6.94
CA ALA A 36 -3.55 8.57 6.37
C ALA A 36 -3.46 8.39 4.84
N GLY A 37 -3.20 9.47 4.10
CA GLY A 37 -3.04 9.43 2.64
C GLY A 37 -1.89 8.51 2.19
N PRO A 38 -0.65 8.76 2.61
CA PRO A 38 0.48 7.85 2.38
C PRO A 38 0.24 6.42 2.88
N MET A 39 -0.41 6.25 4.04
CA MET A 39 -0.67 4.93 4.64
C MET A 39 -1.65 4.11 3.80
N ILE A 40 -2.71 4.71 3.26
CA ILE A 40 -3.68 4.04 2.38
C ILE A 40 -3.02 3.63 1.05
N LEU A 41 -2.21 4.52 0.47
CA LEU A 41 -1.48 4.24 -0.76
C LEU A 41 -0.47 3.09 -0.58
N GLY A 42 0.25 3.07 0.55
CA GLY A 42 1.17 2.00 0.91
C GLY A 42 0.46 0.67 1.17
N GLY A 43 -0.58 0.67 2.00
CA GLY A 43 -1.32 -0.55 2.36
C GLY A 43 -1.98 -1.23 1.16
N ALA A 44 -2.57 -0.47 0.24
CA ALA A 44 -3.22 -1.04 -0.93
C ALA A 44 -2.22 -1.61 -1.96
N SER A 45 -1.01 -1.04 -2.07
CA SER A 45 0.06 -1.59 -2.91
C SER A 45 0.48 -2.99 -2.48
N VAL A 46 0.45 -3.27 -1.17
CA VAL A 46 0.79 -4.58 -0.62
C VAL A 46 -0.29 -5.63 -0.94
N GLY A 47 -1.56 -5.23 -0.95
CA GLY A 47 -2.64 -6.11 -1.40
C GLY A 47 -2.42 -6.58 -2.85
N VAL A 48 -2.03 -5.65 -3.74
CA VAL A 48 -1.69 -5.96 -5.13
C VAL A 48 -0.45 -6.85 -5.21
N TYR A 49 0.58 -6.58 -4.41
CA TYR A 49 1.76 -7.46 -4.29
C TYR A 49 1.36 -8.89 -3.93
N ALA A 50 0.51 -9.08 -2.92
CA ALA A 50 0.13 -10.42 -2.45
C ALA A 50 -0.62 -11.21 -3.53
N ILE A 51 -1.47 -10.54 -4.32
CA ILE A 51 -2.17 -11.16 -5.45
C ILE A 51 -1.19 -11.61 -6.52
N ILE A 52 -0.22 -10.78 -6.89
CA ILE A 52 0.76 -11.10 -7.94
C ILE A 52 1.75 -12.16 -7.46
N ALA A 53 2.12 -12.12 -6.18
CA ALA A 53 3.00 -13.08 -5.53
C ALA A 53 2.45 -14.52 -5.56
N MET A 54 1.12 -14.71 -5.55
CA MET A 54 0.52 -16.05 -5.75
C MET A 54 1.00 -16.73 -7.01
N TRP A 55 1.15 -15.96 -8.08
CA TRP A 55 1.56 -16.48 -9.37
C TRP A 55 3.08 -16.41 -9.53
N SER A 56 3.74 -15.33 -9.12
CA SER A 56 5.17 -15.16 -9.40
C SER A 56 6.08 -16.04 -8.53
N LEU A 57 5.75 -16.23 -7.24
CA LEU A 57 6.58 -17.00 -6.31
C LEU A 57 6.72 -18.49 -6.70
N PRO A 58 5.64 -19.24 -7.02
CA PRO A 58 5.77 -20.63 -7.40
C PRO A 58 6.44 -20.83 -8.77
N ASN A 59 6.33 -19.86 -9.69
CA ASN A 59 6.85 -20.00 -11.05
C ASN A 59 8.32 -19.56 -11.19
N PHE A 60 8.75 -18.53 -10.45
CA PHE A 60 10.08 -17.93 -10.58
C PHE A 60 10.94 -18.03 -9.31
N GLY A 61 10.44 -18.74 -8.30
CA GLY A 61 11.09 -18.85 -6.99
C GLY A 61 10.95 -17.57 -6.16
N ILE A 62 11.48 -17.61 -4.93
CA ILE A 62 11.29 -16.55 -3.95
C ILE A 62 11.89 -15.22 -4.42
N PHE A 63 13.15 -15.22 -4.88
CA PHE A 63 13.86 -13.98 -5.22
C PHE A 63 13.28 -13.30 -6.45
N LEU A 64 13.27 -13.97 -7.60
CA LEU A 64 12.75 -13.39 -8.85
C LEU A 64 11.25 -13.14 -8.76
N GLY A 65 10.49 -14.06 -8.16
CA GLY A 65 9.05 -13.90 -7.94
C GLY A 65 8.73 -12.66 -7.12
N SER A 66 9.47 -12.41 -6.04
CA SER A 66 9.27 -11.21 -5.21
C SER A 66 9.62 -9.93 -5.96
N MET A 67 10.70 -9.91 -6.75
CA MET A 67 11.05 -8.76 -7.60
C MET A 67 9.96 -8.44 -8.62
N ILE A 68 9.43 -9.46 -9.30
CA ILE A 68 8.33 -9.31 -10.27
C ILE A 68 7.07 -8.79 -9.58
N ALA A 69 6.69 -9.37 -8.45
CA ALA A 69 5.51 -8.95 -7.71
C ALA A 69 5.62 -7.51 -7.21
N TRP A 70 6.81 -7.10 -6.76
CA TRP A 70 7.07 -5.74 -6.33
C TRP A 70 6.99 -4.74 -7.49
N LEU A 71 7.67 -5.02 -8.61
CA LEU A 71 7.65 -4.15 -9.79
C LEU A 71 6.24 -3.95 -10.33
N LEU A 72 5.49 -5.04 -10.47
CA LEU A 72 4.12 -4.97 -10.98
C LEU A 72 3.18 -4.27 -9.98
N ALA A 73 3.35 -4.46 -8.67
CA ALA A 73 2.58 -3.71 -7.68
C ALA A 73 2.83 -2.20 -7.77
N VAL A 74 4.09 -1.78 -7.94
CA VAL A 74 4.45 -0.36 -8.11
C VAL A 74 3.86 0.22 -9.39
N ILE A 75 3.95 -0.51 -10.50
CA ILE A 75 3.48 -0.05 -11.82
C ILE A 75 1.95 -0.01 -11.88
N LEU A 76 1.27 -1.01 -11.34
CA LEU A 76 -0.19 -1.15 -11.43
C LEU A 76 -0.93 -0.34 -10.37
N TRP A 77 -0.30 -0.05 -9.23
CA TRP A 77 -0.94 0.66 -8.12
C TRP A 77 -0.26 1.99 -7.79
N SER A 78 0.99 1.96 -7.32
CA SER A 78 1.65 3.16 -6.76
C SER A 78 1.77 4.30 -7.78
N ILE A 79 2.16 4.00 -9.03
CA ILE A 79 2.34 5.01 -10.07
C ILE A 79 1.00 5.64 -10.50
N PRO A 80 -0.05 4.87 -10.87
CA PRO A 80 -1.35 5.42 -11.20
C PRO A 80 -1.96 6.23 -10.05
N CYS A 81 -1.89 5.72 -8.82
CA CYS A 81 -2.42 6.44 -7.66
C CYS A 81 -1.68 7.77 -7.42
N PHE A 82 -0.35 7.78 -7.52
CA PHE A 82 0.43 9.01 -7.37
C PHE A 82 0.06 10.04 -8.44
N LYS A 83 -0.03 9.62 -9.70
CA LYS A 83 -0.44 10.49 -10.81
C LYS A 83 -1.85 11.05 -10.60
N PHE A 84 -2.79 10.21 -10.17
CA PHE A 84 -4.18 10.62 -9.90
C PHE A 84 -4.26 11.64 -8.77
N VAL A 85 -3.62 11.38 -7.62
CA VAL A 85 -3.62 12.30 -6.48
C VAL A 85 -2.96 13.63 -6.85
N LYS A 86 -1.82 13.59 -7.57
CA LYS A 86 -1.14 14.79 -8.05
C LYS A 86 -2.04 15.61 -8.99
N TRP A 87 -2.69 14.97 -9.95
CA TRP A 87 -3.64 15.64 -10.85
C TRP A 87 -4.79 16.29 -10.08
N ARG A 88 -5.36 15.61 -9.08
CA ARG A 88 -6.41 16.18 -8.22
C ARG A 88 -5.94 17.41 -7.45
N GLN A 89 -4.70 17.40 -6.95
CA GLN A 89 -4.11 18.55 -6.26
C GLN A 89 -3.91 19.75 -7.21
N GLU A 90 -3.50 19.50 -8.45
CA GLU A 90 -3.33 20.54 -9.48
C GLU A 90 -4.67 21.17 -9.84
N VAL A 91 -5.71 20.37 -10.08
CA VAL A 91 -7.08 20.86 -10.38
C VAL A 91 -7.64 21.67 -9.22
N SER A 92 -7.44 21.26 -7.97
CA SER A 92 -7.92 22.02 -6.82
C SER A 92 -7.25 23.40 -6.68
N LYS A 93 -5.95 23.52 -6.98
CA LYS A 93 -5.21 24.79 -6.92
C LYS A 93 -5.64 25.79 -7.99
N ILE A 94 -6.15 25.34 -9.13
CA ILE A 94 -6.65 26.22 -10.21
C ILE A 94 -8.00 26.86 -9.82
N ASN A 95 -8.77 26.23 -8.93
CA ASN A 95 -10.11 26.69 -8.53
C ASN A 95 -10.12 27.55 -7.24
N THR A 96 -8.96 27.87 -6.69
CA THR A 96 -8.75 28.76 -5.52
C THR A 96 -7.95 29.97 -5.93
#